data_AF-A0A1S1NDV9-F1
#
_entry.id   AF-A0A1S1NDV9-F1
#
_cell.length_a   1.000
_cell.length_b   1.000
_cell.length_c   1.000
_cell.angle_alpha   90.00
_cell.angle_beta   90.00
_cell.angle_gamma   90.00
#
_symmetry.space_group_name_H-M   'P 1'
#
loop_
_entity.id
_entity.type
_entity.pdbx_description
1 polymer ?
#
loop_
_entity_poly.entity_id
_entity_poly.type
_entity_poly.pdbx_seq_one_letter_code
_entity_poly.pdbx_strand_id
1 'polypeptide(L)'
;MTENVQRSADPAPDRLDSLLDQRERQRVLDRRIDLDDWAGGIPQEKARVPDVRIGRRWYSTLWLIPIGVAGLLVAVAVAQQLRQYDWMKSFIDTYPGTSTTYASAVISGFPAWLRWQHLFNIVFMMFLMRAGVQILSDHPRLYLNSGCQPGTAWFRMRDPVPADRMDQADASRVWTAKDDSVALPKWLGIPGFRHSIGLARWWHFGFDLLWLVNGAVFYVLLFSTGQWRRIVPCSWDVLPNALSTGVQYASLDFPANEGFTNYNGLQIIAYFTTVFIAAPLAFVTGLLQAPAIAARFGFGAGVFNRQVARTVHFAILLWMILFIAIHTVMVFITGLVGNLNHIVLGTNTESYWALAVYLVAMAAIVVLWLIASPLTIRYPGVVQVVGRWLVGWLKAFMEWASPKATHTEKDISPYFWPNGRIPTSQHYNYLLSTNWAEWALRIEGLVENPVTLSYNEILALPKHEQITQHYCIQGWSGVAKWGGVRMSDILDIVRPVPSARWVVFYSMADAGADPREGRYYDCHKIEHMRASTCLLAYEMNGEPLNETHGAPLRLRNEREIGFKQVKWIEAIEFVESFAHLGLGQGGSHEDYEFFGYRMPI
;
A
#
# COMPACT_ATOMS: atom_id res chain seq x y z
N MET A 1 -8.77 6.34 66.09
CA MET A 1 -8.59 5.18 65.20
C MET A 1 -8.17 5.71 63.85
N THR A 2 -6.87 5.66 63.57
CA THR A 2 -6.24 6.09 62.32
C THR A 2 -6.18 4.90 61.38
N GLU A 3 -6.95 4.92 60.30
CA GLU A 3 -6.89 3.89 59.25
C GLU A 3 -5.76 4.21 58.26
N ASN A 4 -4.82 3.27 58.18
CA ASN A 4 -3.73 3.24 57.22
C ASN A 4 -4.29 2.98 55.81
N VAL A 5 -4.24 3.99 54.96
CA VAL A 5 -4.37 3.82 53.51
C VAL A 5 -3.07 3.20 53.00
N GLN A 6 -3.12 1.90 52.73
CA GLN A 6 -2.04 1.15 52.12
C GLN A 6 -1.87 1.61 50.67
N ARG A 7 -0.89 2.50 50.43
CA ARG A 7 -0.38 2.78 49.07
C ARG A 7 0.08 1.45 48.48
N SER A 8 -0.60 0.93 47.46
CA SER A 8 0.01 -0.08 46.60
C SER A 8 1.12 0.61 45.82
N ALA A 9 2.37 0.38 46.22
CA ALA A 9 3.52 0.73 45.42
C ALA A 9 3.49 -0.14 44.15
N ASP A 10 3.44 0.50 42.98
CA ASP A 10 3.84 -0.17 41.73
C ASP A 10 5.26 -0.75 41.93
N PRO A 11 5.53 -1.98 41.45
CA PRO A 11 6.87 -2.54 41.53
C PRO A 11 7.83 -1.64 40.74
N ALA A 12 8.97 -1.31 41.34
CA ALA A 12 10.02 -0.52 40.70
C ALA A 12 10.45 -1.18 39.37
N PRO A 13 10.41 -0.46 38.23
CA PRO A 13 10.76 -1.01 36.94
C PRO A 13 12.28 -0.93 36.75
N ASP A 14 13.02 -1.87 37.34
CA ASP A 14 14.48 -1.92 37.25
C ASP A 14 14.98 -2.25 35.83
N ARG A 15 14.10 -2.68 34.91
CA ARG A 15 14.44 -2.87 33.48
C ARG A 15 13.30 -2.41 32.56
N LEU A 16 13.62 -1.65 31.52
CA LEU A 16 12.63 -1.12 30.57
C LEU A 16 11.92 -2.22 29.75
N ASP A 17 12.55 -3.37 29.54
CA ASP A 17 11.93 -4.50 28.84
C ASP A 17 10.71 -5.07 29.58
N SER A 18 10.58 -4.81 30.89
CA SER A 18 9.39 -5.16 31.67
C SER A 18 8.12 -4.37 31.28
N LEU A 19 8.26 -3.27 30.53
CA LEU A 19 7.15 -2.49 29.98
C LEU A 19 6.44 -3.20 28.81
N LEU A 20 7.06 -4.23 28.24
CA LEU A 20 6.58 -4.94 27.06
C LEU A 20 5.82 -6.22 27.43
N ASP A 21 5.28 -6.89 26.39
CA ASP A 21 4.54 -8.15 26.52
C ASP A 21 5.27 -9.17 27.40
N GLN A 22 4.52 -9.68 28.38
CA GLN A 22 4.99 -10.65 29.36
C GLN A 22 4.62 -12.10 28.97
N ARG A 23 4.00 -12.33 27.81
CA ARG A 23 3.70 -13.66 27.28
C ARG A 23 4.97 -14.42 26.93
N GLU A 24 4.85 -15.73 27.00
CA GLU A 24 5.89 -16.62 26.51
C GLU A 24 6.12 -16.38 25.01
N ARG A 25 7.36 -16.09 24.63
CA ARG A 25 7.72 -15.80 23.25
C ARG A 25 7.50 -17.02 22.37
N GLN A 26 6.38 -17.00 21.65
CA GLN A 26 6.12 -17.95 20.60
C GLN A 26 6.97 -17.61 19.36
N ARG A 27 7.46 -18.65 18.67
CA ARG A 27 8.12 -18.44 17.38
C ARG A 27 7.14 -17.81 16.42
N VAL A 28 7.61 -16.88 15.59
CA VAL A 28 6.78 -16.17 14.61
C VAL A 28 5.91 -17.10 13.77
N LEU A 29 6.46 -18.26 13.39
CA LEU A 29 5.81 -19.27 12.55
C LEU A 29 4.64 -20.00 13.25
N ASP A 30 4.66 -20.05 14.58
CA ASP A 30 3.65 -20.74 15.39
C ASP A 30 2.46 -19.82 15.71
N ARG A 31 2.63 -18.50 15.53
CA ARG A 31 1.59 -17.51 15.78
C ARG A 31 0.40 -17.67 14.82
N ARG A 32 -0.79 -17.42 15.34
CA ARG A 32 -2.08 -17.49 14.63
C ARG A 32 -2.82 -16.17 14.82
N ILE A 33 -3.65 -15.80 13.84
CA ILE A 33 -4.54 -14.64 13.98
C ILE A 33 -5.79 -15.10 14.71
N ASP A 34 -6.08 -14.45 15.84
CA ASP A 34 -7.42 -14.37 16.39
C ASP A 34 -8.09 -13.11 15.84
N LEU A 35 -9.27 -13.26 15.23
CA LEU A 35 -9.98 -12.13 14.61
C LEU A 35 -10.73 -11.29 15.65
N ASP A 36 -11.05 -11.86 16.81
CA ASP A 36 -11.81 -11.16 17.85
C ASP A 36 -10.91 -10.14 18.58
N ASP A 37 -9.62 -10.47 18.73
CA ASP A 37 -8.62 -9.60 19.35
C ASP A 37 -7.77 -8.81 18.33
N TRP A 38 -7.99 -9.01 17.03
CA TRP A 38 -7.13 -8.45 15.98
C TRP A 38 -7.04 -6.91 16.01
N ALA A 39 -5.81 -6.40 15.83
CA ALA A 39 -5.51 -4.97 15.72
C ALA A 39 -6.02 -4.15 16.93
N GLY A 40 -5.98 -4.75 18.12
CA GLY A 40 -6.49 -4.17 19.35
C GLY A 40 -8.01 -4.18 19.40
N GLY A 41 -8.63 -5.31 19.04
CA GLY A 41 -10.07 -5.54 19.17
C GLY A 41 -10.95 -4.57 18.37
N ILE A 42 -10.43 -3.96 17.30
CA ILE A 42 -11.22 -3.02 16.51
C ILE A 42 -12.38 -3.74 15.82
N PRO A 43 -13.61 -3.20 15.84
CA PRO A 43 -14.74 -3.87 15.24
C PRO A 43 -14.56 -4.01 13.73
N GLN A 44 -15.03 -5.11 13.15
CA GLN A 44 -15.02 -5.28 11.70
C GLN A 44 -16.06 -4.35 11.07
N GLU A 45 -15.62 -3.43 10.22
CA GLU A 45 -16.48 -2.49 9.49
C GLU A 45 -16.34 -2.77 8.00
N LYS A 46 -17.42 -3.16 7.32
CA LYS A 46 -17.34 -3.59 5.91
C LYS A 46 -17.22 -2.39 4.98
N ALA A 47 -16.41 -2.54 3.93
CA ALA A 47 -16.34 -1.57 2.85
C ALA A 47 -17.72 -1.40 2.20
N ARG A 48 -18.08 -0.15 1.92
CA ARG A 48 -19.25 0.16 1.11
C ARG A 48 -18.91 0.05 -0.36
N VAL A 49 -19.95 -0.05 -1.19
CA VAL A 49 -19.79 0.17 -2.64
C VAL A 49 -19.11 1.53 -2.84
N PRO A 50 -18.08 1.60 -3.69
CA PRO A 50 -17.36 2.86 -3.89
C PRO A 50 -18.26 3.98 -4.40
N ASP A 51 -18.03 5.18 -3.89
CA ASP A 51 -18.59 6.42 -4.43
C ASP A 51 -17.50 7.23 -5.14
N VAL A 52 -17.89 7.91 -6.22
CA VAL A 52 -17.03 8.88 -6.94
C VAL A 52 -17.64 10.27 -6.81
N ARG A 53 -16.78 11.27 -6.62
CA ARG A 53 -17.19 12.66 -6.50
C ARG A 53 -17.07 13.37 -7.83
N ILE A 54 -18.19 13.95 -8.30
CA ILE A 54 -18.23 14.83 -9.47
C ILE A 54 -18.73 16.20 -9.01
N GLY A 55 -17.86 17.21 -9.09
CA GLY A 55 -18.09 18.52 -8.48
C GLY A 55 -18.25 18.39 -6.96
N ARG A 56 -19.40 18.80 -6.43
CA ARG A 56 -19.72 18.73 -4.98
C ARG A 56 -20.54 17.52 -4.58
N ARG A 57 -20.97 16.67 -5.53
CA ARG A 57 -21.88 15.55 -5.27
C ARG A 57 -21.16 14.21 -5.36
N TRP A 58 -21.61 13.27 -4.54
CA TRP A 58 -21.16 11.88 -4.55
C TRP A 58 -22.15 11.03 -5.33
N TYR A 59 -21.63 10.18 -6.20
CA TYR A 59 -22.40 9.23 -6.99
C TYR A 59 -21.87 7.82 -6.74
N SER A 60 -22.78 6.90 -6.43
CA SER A 60 -22.43 5.50 -6.28
C SER A 60 -21.95 4.91 -7.61
N THR A 61 -20.86 4.16 -7.59
CA THR A 61 -20.35 3.42 -8.76
C THR A 61 -21.33 2.38 -9.29
N LEU A 62 -22.38 2.00 -8.55
CA LEU A 62 -23.44 1.12 -9.05
C LEU A 62 -24.15 1.70 -10.29
N TRP A 63 -24.19 3.02 -10.45
CA TRP A 63 -24.76 3.66 -11.64
C TRP A 63 -24.01 3.30 -12.93
N LEU A 64 -22.75 2.85 -12.84
CA LEU A 64 -22.00 2.36 -14.00
C LEU A 64 -22.67 1.14 -14.64
N ILE A 65 -23.45 0.36 -13.90
CA ILE A 65 -24.16 -0.82 -14.42
C ILE A 65 -25.29 -0.40 -15.40
N PRO A 66 -26.35 0.31 -14.98
CA PRO A 66 -27.41 0.70 -15.91
C PRO A 66 -26.92 1.65 -17.00
N ILE A 67 -25.97 2.56 -16.70
CA ILE A 67 -25.36 3.44 -17.71
C ILE A 67 -24.59 2.61 -18.74
N GLY A 68 -23.81 1.61 -18.29
CA GLY A 68 -23.07 0.71 -19.16
C GLY A 68 -23.99 -0.13 -20.04
N VAL A 69 -25.06 -0.69 -19.48
CA VAL A 69 -26.06 -1.47 -20.24
C VAL A 69 -26.77 -0.60 -21.28
N ALA A 70 -27.26 0.58 -20.89
CA ALA A 70 -27.91 1.50 -21.81
C ALA A 70 -26.94 1.97 -22.91
N GLY A 71 -25.70 2.31 -22.53
CA GLY A 71 -24.63 2.68 -23.46
C GLY A 71 -24.31 1.56 -24.45
N LEU A 72 -24.24 0.30 -24.01
CA LEU A 72 -24.01 -0.84 -24.86
C LEU A 72 -25.17 -1.05 -25.85
N LEU A 73 -26.43 -0.98 -25.40
CA LEU A 73 -27.59 -1.10 -26.27
C LEU A 73 -27.61 -0.02 -27.36
N VAL A 74 -27.34 1.23 -26.96
CA VAL A 74 -27.23 2.36 -27.90
C VAL A 74 -26.07 2.16 -28.87
N ALA A 75 -24.91 1.74 -28.38
CA ALA A 75 -23.74 1.50 -29.23
C ALA A 75 -24.01 0.40 -30.27
N VAL A 76 -24.68 -0.70 -29.87
CA VAL A 76 -25.09 -1.78 -30.78
C VAL A 76 -26.05 -1.26 -31.85
N ALA A 77 -27.12 -0.58 -31.45
CA ALA A 77 -28.11 -0.05 -32.38
C ALA A 77 -27.49 0.95 -33.38
N VAL A 78 -26.63 1.86 -32.89
CA VAL A 78 -25.92 2.83 -33.73
C VAL A 78 -24.96 2.11 -34.68
N ALA A 79 -24.18 1.14 -34.21
CA ALA A 79 -23.25 0.40 -35.06
C ALA A 79 -23.95 -0.40 -36.15
N GLN A 80 -25.08 -1.06 -35.83
CA GLN A 80 -25.91 -1.76 -36.82
C GLN A 80 -26.47 -0.81 -37.87
N GLN A 81 -26.94 0.37 -37.47
CA GLN A 81 -27.41 1.40 -38.40
C GLN A 81 -26.26 1.97 -39.24
N LEU A 82 -25.10 2.23 -38.64
CA LEU A 82 -23.92 2.74 -39.34
C LEU A 82 -23.50 1.83 -40.50
N ARG A 83 -23.55 0.52 -40.31
CA ARG A 83 -23.22 -0.48 -41.35
C ARG A 83 -24.16 -0.46 -42.55
N GLN A 84 -25.35 0.13 -42.44
CA GLN A 84 -26.26 0.25 -43.58
C GLN A 84 -25.81 1.32 -44.59
N TYR A 85 -25.03 2.31 -44.16
CA TYR A 85 -24.53 3.36 -45.05
C TYR A 85 -23.35 2.90 -45.90
N ASP A 86 -23.38 3.24 -47.20
CA ASP A 86 -22.36 2.79 -48.14
C ASP A 86 -20.96 3.32 -47.83
N TRP A 87 -20.85 4.55 -47.30
CA TRP A 87 -19.55 5.09 -46.88
C TRP A 87 -18.92 4.26 -45.75
N MET A 88 -19.71 3.67 -44.85
CA MET A 88 -19.21 2.83 -43.78
C MET A 88 -18.77 1.47 -44.32
N LYS A 89 -19.52 0.89 -45.26
CA LYS A 89 -19.12 -0.34 -45.96
C LYS A 89 -17.78 -0.13 -46.68
N SER A 90 -17.66 0.93 -47.47
CA SER A 90 -16.39 1.28 -48.14
C SER A 90 -15.25 1.57 -47.15
N PHE A 91 -15.55 2.17 -46.00
CA PHE A 91 -14.56 2.37 -44.94
C PHE A 91 -14.07 1.04 -44.35
N ILE A 92 -14.97 0.09 -44.09
CA ILE A 92 -14.62 -1.26 -43.63
C ILE A 92 -13.85 -2.02 -44.72
N ASP A 93 -14.23 -1.90 -46.00
CA ASP A 93 -13.50 -2.55 -47.09
C ASP A 93 -12.06 -2.00 -47.22
N THR A 94 -11.88 -0.71 -47.02
CA THR A 94 -10.56 -0.05 -47.02
C THR A 94 -9.75 -0.42 -45.76
N TYR A 95 -10.43 -0.55 -44.63
CA TYR A 95 -9.84 -0.83 -43.32
C TYR A 95 -10.56 -2.03 -42.68
N PRO A 96 -10.27 -3.27 -43.14
CA PRO A 96 -11.03 -4.46 -42.75
C PRO A 96 -10.87 -4.84 -41.27
N GLY A 97 -9.94 -4.20 -40.56
CA GLY A 97 -9.68 -4.42 -39.16
C GLY A 97 -8.36 -5.16 -38.94
N THR A 98 -8.00 -6.11 -39.81
CA THR A 98 -6.69 -6.79 -39.87
C THR A 98 -5.91 -6.34 -41.11
N SER A 99 -4.69 -5.83 -40.95
CA SER A 99 -3.85 -5.41 -42.09
C SER A 99 -2.37 -5.60 -41.79
N THR A 100 -1.61 -5.99 -42.81
CA THR A 100 -0.14 -6.04 -42.75
C THR A 100 0.52 -4.66 -42.77
N THR A 101 -0.25 -3.58 -43.02
CA THR A 101 0.29 -2.23 -43.11
C THR A 101 0.71 -1.66 -41.75
N TYR A 102 0.01 -2.03 -40.67
CA TYR A 102 0.33 -1.56 -39.32
C TYR A 102 0.94 -2.63 -38.42
N ALA A 103 0.89 -3.91 -38.79
CA ALA A 103 1.56 -4.99 -38.07
C ALA A 103 1.96 -6.10 -39.02
N SER A 104 3.21 -6.55 -38.95
CA SER A 104 3.68 -7.65 -39.78
C SER A 104 3.11 -8.98 -39.29
N ALA A 105 2.62 -9.81 -40.22
CA ALA A 105 2.17 -11.15 -39.91
C ALA A 105 3.30 -11.99 -39.34
N VAL A 106 3.05 -12.65 -38.21
CA VAL A 106 4.03 -13.55 -37.58
C VAL A 106 3.50 -14.97 -37.63
N ILE A 107 4.06 -15.76 -38.55
CA ILE A 107 3.64 -17.13 -38.84
C ILE A 107 4.37 -18.21 -38.03
N SER A 108 5.39 -17.82 -37.25
CA SER A 108 6.18 -18.75 -36.42
C SER A 108 5.44 -19.29 -35.20
N GLY A 109 4.17 -18.94 -35.02
CA GLY A 109 3.36 -19.32 -33.86
C GLY A 109 3.78 -18.61 -32.57
N PHE A 110 3.31 -19.13 -31.44
CA PHE A 110 3.62 -18.59 -30.11
C PHE A 110 4.68 -19.45 -29.40
N PRO A 111 5.88 -18.90 -29.15
CA PRO A 111 6.94 -19.67 -28.51
C PRO A 111 6.57 -20.07 -27.08
N ALA A 112 7.15 -21.17 -26.60
CA ALA A 112 6.82 -21.73 -25.28
C ALA A 112 6.99 -20.72 -24.14
N TRP A 113 8.05 -19.91 -24.17
CA TRP A 113 8.30 -18.88 -23.16
C TRP A 113 7.14 -17.89 -23.05
N LEU A 114 6.57 -17.46 -24.19
CA LEU A 114 5.48 -16.48 -24.22
C LEU A 114 4.21 -17.06 -23.60
N ARG A 115 3.91 -18.32 -23.91
CA ARG A 115 2.75 -19.05 -23.37
C ARG A 115 2.84 -19.23 -21.86
N TRP A 116 4.01 -19.64 -21.37
CA TRP A 116 4.26 -19.79 -19.93
C TRP A 116 4.20 -18.44 -19.20
N GLN A 117 4.84 -17.40 -19.74
CA GLN A 117 4.79 -16.07 -19.13
C GLN A 117 3.39 -15.48 -19.12
N HIS A 118 2.59 -15.73 -20.16
CA HIS A 118 1.17 -15.34 -20.18
C HIS A 118 0.39 -16.02 -19.04
N LEU A 119 0.57 -17.34 -18.84
CA LEU A 119 -0.07 -18.08 -17.75
C LEU A 119 0.40 -17.60 -16.36
N PHE A 120 1.71 -17.40 -16.15
CA PHE A 120 2.20 -16.91 -14.87
C PHE A 120 1.74 -15.48 -14.58
N ASN A 121 1.59 -14.65 -15.62
CA ASN A 121 1.13 -13.28 -15.46
C ASN A 121 -0.26 -13.21 -14.80
N ILE A 122 -1.22 -14.07 -15.18
CA ILE A 122 -2.53 -14.05 -14.52
C ILE A 122 -2.47 -14.49 -13.05
N VAL A 123 -1.56 -15.42 -12.71
CA VAL A 123 -1.33 -15.83 -11.31
C VAL A 123 -0.80 -14.64 -10.49
N PHE A 124 0.18 -13.90 -11.04
CA PHE A 124 0.73 -12.73 -10.35
C PHE A 124 -0.29 -11.60 -10.24
N MET A 125 -0.98 -11.28 -11.33
CA MET A 125 -2.00 -10.22 -11.36
C MET A 125 -3.12 -10.50 -10.35
N MET A 126 -3.59 -11.74 -10.23
CA MET A 126 -4.57 -12.13 -9.22
C MET A 126 -4.16 -11.68 -7.81
N PHE A 127 -2.94 -12.00 -7.38
CA PHE A 127 -2.49 -11.66 -6.04
C PHE A 127 -2.22 -10.15 -5.89
N LEU A 128 -1.63 -9.52 -6.91
CA LEU A 128 -1.40 -8.08 -6.94
C LEU A 128 -2.69 -7.28 -6.78
N MET A 129 -3.73 -7.67 -7.53
CA MET A 129 -5.05 -7.02 -7.48
C MET A 129 -5.70 -7.16 -6.10
N ARG A 130 -5.79 -8.39 -5.57
CA ARG A 130 -6.41 -8.64 -4.25
C ARG A 130 -5.67 -7.94 -3.12
N ALA A 131 -4.34 -8.01 -3.14
CA ALA A 131 -3.51 -7.38 -2.13
C ALA A 131 -3.55 -5.85 -2.27
N GLY A 132 -3.55 -5.32 -3.50
CA GLY A 132 -3.65 -3.87 -3.76
C GLY A 132 -4.95 -3.26 -3.27
N VAL A 133 -6.10 -3.93 -3.49
CA VAL A 133 -7.40 -3.47 -2.98
C VAL A 133 -7.45 -3.56 -1.45
N GLN A 134 -6.86 -4.60 -0.84
CA GLN A 134 -6.73 -4.70 0.62
C GLN A 134 -5.80 -3.62 1.22
N ILE A 135 -4.75 -3.20 0.51
CA ILE A 135 -3.92 -2.06 0.94
C ILE A 135 -4.75 -0.77 0.88
N LEU A 136 -5.54 -0.60 -0.19
CA LEU A 136 -6.43 0.55 -0.32
C LEU A 136 -7.49 0.61 0.78
N SER A 137 -7.98 -0.52 1.29
CA SER A 137 -9.05 -0.54 2.31
C SER A 137 -8.63 0.03 3.66
N ASP A 138 -7.33 0.17 3.93
CA ASP A 138 -6.82 0.73 5.19
C ASP A 138 -6.81 2.27 5.23
N HIS A 139 -6.86 2.90 4.05
CA HIS A 139 -7.23 4.28 3.87
C HIS A 139 -8.08 4.37 2.60
N PRO A 140 -9.39 4.06 2.70
CA PRO A 140 -10.28 3.73 1.58
C PRO A 140 -10.74 4.97 0.81
N ARG A 141 -9.79 5.86 0.51
CA ARG A 141 -9.97 7.17 -0.11
C ARG A 141 -8.80 7.47 -1.05
N LEU A 142 -9.11 8.08 -2.19
CA LEU A 142 -8.12 8.55 -3.16
C LEU A 142 -8.26 10.06 -3.37
N TYR A 143 -7.11 10.70 -3.54
CA TYR A 143 -6.97 12.15 -3.59
C TYR A 143 -6.11 12.55 -4.79
N LEU A 144 -6.26 13.82 -5.19
CA LEU A 144 -5.36 14.46 -6.16
C LEU A 144 -4.44 15.50 -5.47
N ASN A 145 -4.61 15.72 -4.16
CA ASN A 145 -3.76 16.56 -3.32
C ASN A 145 -2.89 15.71 -2.39
N SER A 146 -1.81 16.29 -1.88
CA SER A 146 -0.79 15.60 -1.06
C SER A 146 -1.17 15.41 0.42
N GLY A 147 -2.10 16.19 0.96
CA GLY A 147 -2.38 16.29 2.40
C GLY A 147 -3.54 15.44 2.92
N CYS A 148 -4.22 14.68 2.06
CA CYS A 148 -5.32 13.77 2.44
C CYS A 148 -6.45 14.42 3.26
N GLN A 149 -6.69 15.72 3.06
CA GLN A 149 -7.66 16.47 3.87
C GLN A 149 -9.07 15.84 3.75
N PRO A 150 -9.74 15.52 4.88
CA PRO A 150 -11.12 15.03 4.86
C PRO A 150 -12.02 15.92 4.00
N GLY A 151 -12.90 15.29 3.22
CA GLY A 151 -13.78 16.00 2.29
C GLY A 151 -13.13 16.41 0.96
N THR A 152 -11.83 16.19 0.73
CA THR A 152 -11.18 16.49 -0.55
C THR A 152 -10.96 15.29 -1.47
N ALA A 153 -11.27 14.07 -1.01
CA ALA A 153 -11.17 12.84 -1.81
C ALA A 153 -12.12 12.85 -3.02
N TRP A 154 -11.70 12.25 -4.13
CA TRP A 154 -12.55 12.06 -5.32
C TRP A 154 -13.19 10.67 -5.38
N PHE A 155 -12.66 9.71 -4.60
CA PHE A 155 -13.16 8.35 -4.48
C PHE A 155 -13.16 7.94 -3.00
N ARG A 156 -14.15 7.15 -2.58
CA ARG A 156 -14.20 6.56 -1.24
C ARG A 156 -14.96 5.23 -1.20
N MET A 157 -14.61 4.35 -0.26
CA MET A 157 -15.37 3.12 0.08
C MET A 157 -15.92 3.14 1.51
N ARG A 158 -15.98 4.35 2.10
CA ARG A 158 -16.44 4.61 3.47
C ARG A 158 -17.20 5.93 3.51
N ASP A 159 -18.05 6.09 4.51
CA ASP A 159 -18.74 7.33 4.85
C ASP A 159 -17.79 8.56 4.98
N PRO A 160 -18.32 9.79 4.94
CA PRO A 160 -17.55 10.96 5.36
C PRO A 160 -16.93 10.75 6.75
N VAL A 161 -15.79 11.39 6.99
CA VAL A 161 -15.27 11.51 8.36
C VAL A 161 -16.35 12.22 9.20
N PRO A 162 -16.75 11.68 10.37
CA PRO A 162 -17.77 12.30 11.21
C PRO A 162 -17.38 13.72 11.61
N ALA A 163 -18.30 14.67 11.45
CA ALA A 163 -17.98 16.09 11.61
C ALA A 163 -17.61 16.46 13.05
N ASP A 164 -18.20 15.76 14.02
CA ASP A 164 -17.95 15.87 15.46
C ASP A 164 -16.62 15.23 15.91
N ARG A 165 -15.93 14.51 15.01
CA ARG A 165 -14.65 13.84 15.27
C ARG A 165 -13.49 14.41 14.43
N MET A 166 -13.68 15.58 13.80
CA MET A 166 -12.64 16.24 12.99
C MET A 166 -11.71 17.15 13.80
N ASP A 167 -12.08 17.51 15.03
CA ASP A 167 -11.21 18.31 15.87
C ASP A 167 -10.03 17.47 16.40
N GLN A 168 -8.82 17.82 16.00
CA GLN A 168 -7.60 17.12 16.43
C GLN A 168 -7.14 17.54 17.82
N ALA A 169 -7.69 18.63 18.38
CA ALA A 169 -7.42 19.05 19.75
C ALA A 169 -8.19 18.20 20.77
N ASP A 170 -9.37 17.66 20.41
CA ASP A 170 -10.15 16.77 21.27
C ASP A 170 -9.71 15.30 21.09
N ALA A 171 -8.70 14.91 21.86
CA ALA A 171 -8.16 13.55 21.86
C ALA A 171 -9.22 12.48 22.17
N SER A 172 -10.23 12.80 22.99
CA SER A 172 -11.24 11.82 23.41
C SER A 172 -12.19 11.39 22.29
N ARG A 173 -12.31 12.21 21.23
CA ARG A 173 -13.26 12.00 20.12
C ARG A 173 -12.62 11.97 18.76
N VAL A 174 -11.33 12.26 18.61
CA VAL A 174 -10.71 12.41 17.29
C VAL A 174 -10.85 11.16 16.41
N TRP A 175 -11.15 11.35 15.12
CA TRP A 175 -11.22 10.26 14.13
C TRP A 175 -9.81 9.85 13.67
N THR A 176 -9.43 8.60 13.97
CA THR A 176 -8.09 8.10 13.67
C THR A 176 -7.99 7.48 12.27
N ALA A 177 -6.78 7.32 11.77
CA ALA A 177 -6.53 6.56 10.55
C ALA A 177 -7.00 5.10 10.67
N LYS A 178 -6.91 4.49 11.86
CA LYS A 178 -7.42 3.14 12.13
C LYS A 178 -8.94 3.09 12.06
N ASP A 179 -9.62 4.11 12.57
CA ASP A 179 -11.08 4.27 12.45
C ASP A 179 -11.55 4.32 11.00
N ASP A 180 -10.75 4.88 10.10
CA ASP A 180 -11.09 5.01 8.67
C ASP A 180 -10.96 3.71 7.87
N SER A 181 -10.22 2.71 8.38
CA SER A 181 -10.02 1.43 7.70
C SER A 181 -11.31 0.62 7.56
N VAL A 182 -11.42 -0.20 6.51
CA VAL A 182 -12.56 -1.11 6.27
C VAL A 182 -12.09 -2.53 5.95
N ALA A 183 -12.96 -3.50 6.22
CA ALA A 183 -12.82 -4.90 5.83
C ALA A 183 -13.36 -5.12 4.42
N LEU A 184 -12.72 -6.04 3.69
CA LEU A 184 -13.19 -6.52 2.39
C LEU A 184 -13.66 -7.98 2.51
N PRO A 185 -14.53 -8.46 1.62
CA PRO A 185 -14.79 -9.88 1.49
C PRO A 185 -13.50 -10.68 1.25
N LYS A 186 -13.38 -11.86 1.86
CA LYS A 186 -12.18 -12.73 1.76
C LYS A 186 -11.80 -13.12 0.34
N TRP A 187 -12.76 -13.13 -0.59
CA TRP A 187 -12.49 -13.40 -2.00
C TRP A 187 -11.96 -12.16 -2.73
N LEU A 188 -12.30 -10.94 -2.30
CA LEU A 188 -11.90 -9.70 -2.95
C LEU A 188 -10.56 -9.18 -2.40
N GLY A 189 -10.44 -9.10 -1.08
CA GLY A 189 -9.20 -8.75 -0.39
C GLY A 189 -8.39 -9.98 0.02
N ILE A 190 -7.12 -9.77 0.37
CA ILE A 190 -6.29 -10.80 1.02
C ILE A 190 -5.56 -10.19 2.22
N PRO A 191 -5.83 -10.64 3.46
CA PRO A 191 -6.73 -11.75 3.85
C PRO A 191 -8.24 -11.46 3.89
N GLY A 192 -8.71 -10.22 3.72
CA GLY A 192 -10.14 -9.89 3.72
C GLY A 192 -10.74 -9.71 5.11
N PHE A 193 -10.03 -9.00 5.98
CA PHE A 193 -10.56 -8.43 7.22
C PHE A 193 -9.96 -7.04 7.44
N ARG A 194 -10.48 -6.29 8.41
CA ARG A 194 -10.11 -4.88 8.65
C ARG A 194 -8.67 -4.77 9.17
N HIS A 195 -7.94 -3.75 8.71
CA HIS A 195 -6.59 -3.42 9.19
C HIS A 195 -5.59 -4.57 9.07
N SER A 196 -5.56 -5.21 7.90
CA SER A 196 -4.66 -6.32 7.60
C SER A 196 -3.52 -5.92 6.64
N ILE A 197 -3.17 -4.63 6.62
CA ILE A 197 -2.27 -4.05 5.63
C ILE A 197 -0.86 -4.64 5.67
N GLY A 198 -0.36 -5.02 6.84
CA GLY A 198 0.95 -5.66 6.99
C GLY A 198 1.07 -6.91 6.10
N LEU A 199 0.13 -7.82 6.27
CA LEU A 199 0.03 -9.06 5.50
C LEU A 199 -0.25 -8.79 4.01
N ALA A 200 -1.18 -7.88 3.70
CA ALA A 200 -1.48 -7.50 2.33
C ALA A 200 -0.26 -6.95 1.59
N ARG A 201 0.58 -6.15 2.26
CA ARG A 201 1.82 -5.61 1.68
C ARG A 201 2.87 -6.69 1.40
N TRP A 202 2.97 -7.72 2.23
CA TRP A 202 3.85 -8.85 1.93
C TRP A 202 3.43 -9.60 0.67
N TRP A 203 2.12 -9.84 0.51
CA TRP A 203 1.58 -10.41 -0.73
C TRP A 203 1.83 -9.49 -1.93
N HIS A 204 1.50 -8.21 -1.81
CA HIS A 204 1.63 -7.27 -2.92
C HIS A 204 3.08 -7.14 -3.38
N PHE A 205 4.02 -6.83 -2.48
CA PHE A 205 5.42 -6.64 -2.86
C PHE A 205 6.11 -7.94 -3.26
N GLY A 206 5.77 -9.07 -2.63
CA GLY A 206 6.32 -10.37 -3.00
C GLY A 206 5.96 -10.74 -4.44
N PHE A 207 4.68 -10.61 -4.80
CA PHE A 207 4.22 -10.86 -6.17
C PHE A 207 4.61 -9.77 -7.16
N ASP A 208 4.78 -8.53 -6.71
CA ASP A 208 5.30 -7.44 -7.54
C ASP A 208 6.73 -7.74 -8.00
N LEU A 209 7.61 -8.18 -7.09
CA LEU A 209 8.97 -8.57 -7.46
C LEU A 209 8.98 -9.70 -8.49
N LEU A 210 8.16 -10.75 -8.28
CA LEU A 210 8.04 -11.85 -9.22
C LEU A 210 7.50 -11.39 -10.59
N TRP A 211 6.51 -10.50 -10.57
CA TRP A 211 5.91 -9.92 -11.77
C TRP A 211 6.91 -9.05 -12.54
N LEU A 212 7.70 -8.23 -11.85
CA LEU A 212 8.73 -7.38 -12.44
C LEU A 212 9.89 -8.20 -13.03
N VAL A 213 10.34 -9.24 -12.33
CA VAL A 213 11.37 -10.17 -12.87
C VAL A 213 10.83 -10.88 -14.11
N ASN A 214 9.61 -11.40 -14.06
CA ASN A 214 8.95 -12.00 -15.21
C ASN A 214 8.79 -11.00 -16.36
N GLY A 215 8.40 -9.75 -16.06
CA GLY A 215 8.28 -8.66 -17.02
C GLY A 215 9.61 -8.30 -17.68
N ALA A 216 10.70 -8.23 -16.92
CA ALA A 216 12.03 -7.97 -17.47
C ALA A 216 12.46 -9.07 -18.44
N VAL A 217 12.28 -10.35 -18.05
CA VAL A 217 12.53 -11.50 -18.95
C VAL A 217 11.63 -11.43 -20.17
N PHE A 218 10.34 -11.10 -20.00
CA PHE A 218 9.39 -10.93 -21.08
C PHE A 218 9.84 -9.87 -22.08
N TYR A 219 10.24 -8.68 -21.61
CA TYR A 219 10.74 -7.61 -22.49
C TYR A 219 11.98 -8.03 -23.26
N VAL A 220 12.97 -8.65 -22.60
CA VAL A 220 14.18 -9.13 -23.26
C VAL A 220 13.85 -10.14 -24.35
N LEU A 221 13.00 -11.13 -24.06
CA LEU A 221 12.61 -12.16 -25.03
C LEU A 221 11.72 -11.59 -26.14
N LEU A 222 10.80 -10.69 -25.82
CA LEU A 222 9.90 -10.04 -26.76
C LEU A 222 10.69 -9.28 -27.84
N PHE A 223 11.72 -8.53 -27.44
CA PHE A 223 12.56 -7.78 -28.36
C PHE A 223 13.58 -8.67 -29.09
N SER A 224 14.28 -9.56 -28.39
CA SER A 224 15.31 -10.43 -29.00
C SER A 224 14.76 -11.46 -29.98
N THR A 225 13.53 -11.93 -29.79
CA THR A 225 12.89 -12.90 -30.70
C THR A 225 12.01 -12.25 -31.76
N GLY A 226 11.91 -10.90 -31.77
CA GLY A 226 11.09 -10.16 -32.73
C GLY A 226 9.57 -10.26 -32.50
N GLN A 227 9.11 -10.89 -31.41
CA GLN A 227 7.68 -11.04 -31.09
C GLN A 227 6.99 -9.71 -30.80
N TRP A 228 7.75 -8.64 -30.47
CA TRP A 228 7.22 -7.29 -30.33
C TRP A 228 6.43 -6.80 -31.56
N ARG A 229 6.79 -7.27 -32.78
CA ARG A 229 6.13 -6.90 -34.03
C ARG A 229 4.64 -7.28 -34.09
N ARG A 230 4.20 -8.21 -33.23
CA ARG A 230 2.78 -8.57 -33.10
C ARG A 230 1.95 -7.49 -32.42
N ILE A 231 2.54 -6.72 -31.51
CA ILE A 231 1.80 -5.87 -30.56
C ILE A 231 2.25 -4.41 -30.56
N VAL A 232 3.22 -4.04 -31.39
CA VAL A 232 3.62 -2.64 -31.60
C VAL A 232 3.12 -2.19 -32.96
N PRO A 233 2.28 -1.15 -33.04
CA PRO A 233 1.83 -0.62 -34.32
C PRO A 233 2.99 0.08 -35.05
N CYS A 234 3.18 -0.27 -36.32
CA CYS A 234 4.21 0.29 -37.20
C CYS A 234 3.66 1.34 -38.19
N SER A 235 2.34 1.55 -38.22
CA SER A 235 1.66 2.54 -39.08
C SER A 235 0.45 3.15 -38.37
N TRP A 236 0.12 4.38 -38.75
CA TRP A 236 -1.09 5.08 -38.30
C TRP A 236 -2.38 4.46 -38.81
N ASP A 237 -2.32 3.57 -39.82
CA ASP A 237 -3.46 2.78 -40.30
C ASP A 237 -4.10 1.92 -39.20
N VAL A 238 -3.40 1.67 -38.09
CA VAL A 238 -3.95 0.98 -36.92
C VAL A 238 -5.20 1.69 -36.38
N LEU A 239 -5.26 3.02 -36.45
CA LEU A 239 -6.37 3.81 -35.91
C LEU A 239 -7.67 3.63 -36.71
N PRO A 240 -7.71 3.85 -38.04
CA PRO A 240 -8.92 3.59 -38.81
C PRO A 240 -9.31 2.11 -38.80
N ASN A 241 -8.35 1.17 -38.80
CA ASN A 241 -8.64 -0.25 -38.64
C ASN A 241 -9.24 -0.59 -37.26
N ALA A 242 -8.77 0.04 -36.19
CA ALA A 242 -9.34 -0.12 -34.86
C ALA A 242 -10.76 0.45 -34.77
N LEU A 243 -11.02 1.59 -35.42
CA LEU A 243 -12.36 2.18 -35.51
C LEU A 243 -13.32 1.24 -36.26
N SER A 244 -12.91 0.76 -37.43
CA SER A 244 -13.67 -0.23 -38.22
C SER A 244 -13.95 -1.49 -37.40
N THR A 245 -12.92 -2.03 -36.73
CA THR A 245 -13.04 -3.19 -35.84
C THR A 245 -14.03 -2.93 -34.70
N GLY A 246 -14.00 -1.73 -34.11
CA GLY A 246 -14.93 -1.32 -33.06
C GLY A 246 -16.38 -1.31 -33.53
N VAL A 247 -16.64 -0.79 -34.74
CA VAL A 247 -17.98 -0.83 -35.36
C VAL A 247 -18.41 -2.27 -35.65
N GLN A 248 -17.52 -3.11 -36.18
CA GLN A 248 -17.78 -4.53 -36.44
C GLN A 248 -18.19 -5.25 -35.14
N TYR A 249 -17.38 -5.19 -34.07
CA TYR A 249 -17.74 -5.79 -32.78
C TYR A 249 -19.03 -5.23 -32.19
N ALA A 250 -19.22 -3.91 -32.18
CA ALA A 250 -20.42 -3.28 -31.64
C ALA A 250 -21.67 -3.69 -32.43
N SER A 251 -21.56 -3.92 -33.73
CA SER A 251 -22.69 -4.35 -34.57
C SER A 251 -23.10 -5.81 -34.41
N LEU A 252 -22.31 -6.61 -33.67
CA LEU A 252 -22.41 -8.07 -33.56
C LEU A 252 -22.10 -8.84 -34.86
N ASP A 253 -21.48 -8.15 -35.84
CA ASP A 253 -20.95 -8.74 -37.07
C ASP A 253 -19.42 -8.68 -37.01
N PHE A 254 -18.82 -9.74 -36.47
CA PHE A 254 -17.44 -9.74 -36.02
C PHE A 254 -16.44 -9.83 -37.19
N PRO A 255 -15.27 -9.18 -37.08
CA PRO A 255 -14.21 -9.33 -38.08
C PRO A 255 -13.68 -10.78 -38.10
N ALA A 256 -13.01 -11.14 -39.19
CA ALA A 256 -12.32 -12.42 -39.29
C ALA A 256 -11.32 -12.60 -38.13
N ASN A 257 -11.34 -13.78 -37.50
CA ASN A 257 -10.43 -14.10 -36.40
C ASN A 257 -9.10 -14.65 -36.93
N GLU A 258 -8.15 -13.75 -37.15
CA GLU A 258 -6.78 -14.06 -37.60
C GLU A 258 -5.76 -14.11 -36.45
N GLY A 259 -6.23 -14.23 -35.20
CA GLY A 259 -5.44 -14.01 -33.98
C GLY A 259 -4.17 -14.86 -33.83
N PHE A 260 -4.02 -15.92 -34.63
CA PHE A 260 -2.77 -16.69 -34.70
C PHE A 260 -1.63 -15.93 -35.39
N THR A 261 -1.94 -15.26 -36.51
CA THR A 261 -0.94 -14.62 -37.38
C THR A 261 -0.94 -13.11 -37.26
N ASN A 262 -2.13 -12.49 -37.12
CA ASN A 262 -2.34 -11.06 -37.09
C ASN A 262 -3.43 -10.67 -36.09
N TYR A 263 -3.16 -9.65 -35.29
CA TYR A 263 -4.19 -9.03 -34.46
C TYR A 263 -4.87 -7.89 -35.23
N ASN A 264 -6.17 -7.70 -34.99
CA ASN A 264 -6.88 -6.53 -35.52
C ASN A 264 -6.42 -5.24 -34.83
N GLY A 265 -6.75 -4.09 -35.41
CA GLY A 265 -6.29 -2.79 -34.94
C GLY A 265 -6.68 -2.51 -33.48
N LEU A 266 -7.87 -2.92 -33.06
CA LEU A 266 -8.35 -2.72 -31.69
C LEU A 266 -7.58 -3.58 -30.68
N GLN A 267 -7.30 -4.84 -31.03
CA GLN A 267 -6.45 -5.74 -30.25
C GLN A 267 -5.03 -5.16 -30.11
N ILE A 268 -4.41 -4.69 -31.19
CA ILE A 268 -3.05 -4.14 -31.14
C ILE A 268 -3.00 -2.91 -30.23
N ILE A 269 -3.95 -1.97 -30.36
CA ILE A 269 -3.98 -0.80 -29.47
C ILE A 269 -4.13 -1.26 -28.00
N ALA A 270 -5.06 -2.17 -27.70
CA ALA A 270 -5.28 -2.67 -26.35
C ALA A 270 -4.05 -3.39 -25.76
N TYR A 271 -3.38 -4.23 -26.56
CA TYR A 271 -2.17 -4.95 -26.17
C TYR A 271 -0.98 -4.01 -26.01
N PHE A 272 -0.79 -3.07 -26.94
CA PHE A 272 0.24 -2.05 -26.86
C PHE A 272 0.07 -1.20 -25.60
N THR A 273 -1.14 -0.69 -25.35
CA THR A 273 -1.44 0.08 -24.15
C THR A 273 -1.18 -0.73 -22.90
N THR A 274 -1.63 -1.98 -22.84
CA THR A 274 -1.45 -2.81 -21.65
C THR A 274 0.03 -3.10 -21.36
N VAL A 275 0.78 -3.51 -22.39
CA VAL A 275 2.18 -3.92 -22.26
C VAL A 275 3.10 -2.71 -22.13
N PHE A 276 3.01 -1.71 -23.00
CA PHE A 276 4.00 -0.63 -23.10
C PHE A 276 3.61 0.67 -22.40
N ILE A 277 2.37 0.82 -21.94
CA ILE A 277 1.92 2.01 -21.22
C ILE A 277 1.52 1.66 -19.79
N ALA A 278 0.49 0.84 -19.62
CA ALA A 278 -0.12 0.56 -18.33
C ALA A 278 0.84 -0.20 -17.39
N ALA A 279 1.53 -1.23 -17.87
CA ALA A 279 2.48 -1.99 -17.06
C ALA A 279 3.72 -1.16 -16.62
N PRO A 280 4.42 -0.43 -17.49
CA PRO A 280 5.48 0.49 -17.07
C PRO A 280 4.99 1.59 -16.15
N LEU A 281 3.79 2.14 -16.39
CA LEU A 281 3.21 3.16 -15.53
C LEU A 281 2.84 2.59 -14.14
N ALA A 282 2.41 1.33 -14.04
CA ALA A 282 2.20 0.65 -12.76
C ALA A 282 3.50 0.57 -11.96
N PHE A 283 4.61 0.21 -12.61
CA PHE A 283 5.94 0.21 -11.99
C PHE A 283 6.34 1.60 -11.50
N VAL A 284 6.25 2.62 -12.36
CA VAL A 284 6.61 4.01 -12.02
C VAL A 284 5.76 4.54 -10.86
N THR A 285 4.45 4.33 -10.92
CA THR A 285 3.54 4.78 -9.85
C THR A 285 3.73 3.99 -8.55
N GLY A 286 4.09 2.70 -8.62
CA GLY A 286 4.49 1.91 -7.46
C GLY A 286 5.73 2.49 -6.77
N LEU A 287 6.74 2.87 -7.54
CA LEU A 287 7.94 3.55 -7.02
C LEU A 287 7.62 4.92 -6.41
N LEU A 288 6.77 5.73 -7.06
CA LEU A 288 6.37 7.04 -6.53
C LEU A 288 5.53 6.94 -5.24
N GLN A 289 4.90 5.80 -4.99
CA GLN A 289 4.22 5.53 -3.72
C GLN A 289 5.16 5.11 -2.59
N ALA A 290 6.38 4.66 -2.93
CA ALA A 290 7.40 4.32 -1.97
C ALA A 290 7.92 5.60 -1.29
N PRO A 291 7.76 5.74 0.03
CA PRO A 291 8.19 6.94 0.75
C PRO A 291 9.65 7.31 0.46
N ALA A 292 10.56 6.32 0.43
CA ALA A 292 11.98 6.40 0.01
C ALA A 292 12.23 7.27 -1.23
N ILE A 293 11.41 7.06 -2.25
CA ILE A 293 11.56 7.76 -3.53
C ILE A 293 10.97 9.16 -3.41
N ALA A 294 9.76 9.28 -2.87
CA ALA A 294 9.07 10.56 -2.75
C ALA A 294 9.87 11.57 -1.89
N ALA A 295 10.42 11.15 -0.75
CA ALA A 295 11.18 12.02 0.14
C ALA A 295 12.59 12.33 -0.39
N ARG A 296 13.22 11.42 -1.15
CA ARG A 296 14.56 11.64 -1.73
C ARG A 296 14.55 12.62 -2.91
N PHE A 297 13.52 12.56 -3.74
CA PHE A 297 13.39 13.36 -4.96
C PHE A 297 12.48 14.58 -4.81
N GLY A 298 11.87 14.78 -3.64
CA GLY A 298 11.02 15.95 -3.37
C GLY A 298 9.66 15.89 -4.05
N PHE A 299 9.16 14.69 -4.36
CA PHE A 299 7.82 14.48 -4.93
C PHE A 299 6.73 14.51 -3.86
N GLY A 300 6.87 15.38 -2.86
CA GLY A 300 5.88 15.50 -1.78
C GLY A 300 4.64 16.32 -2.16
N ALA A 301 4.74 17.12 -3.23
CA ALA A 301 3.69 17.99 -3.77
C ALA A 301 3.62 17.92 -5.30
N GLY A 302 2.62 18.59 -5.90
CA GLY A 302 2.43 18.63 -7.36
C GLY A 302 1.90 17.32 -7.96
N VAL A 303 2.03 17.14 -9.28
CA VAL A 303 1.42 16.01 -10.00
C VAL A 303 2.09 14.65 -9.74
N PHE A 304 3.32 14.65 -9.22
CA PHE A 304 4.04 13.42 -8.87
C PHE A 304 3.87 13.01 -7.40
N ASN A 305 3.01 13.72 -6.65
CA ASN A 305 2.81 13.40 -5.25
C ASN A 305 2.24 11.99 -5.04
N ARG A 306 2.56 11.40 -3.89
CA ARG A 306 2.15 10.04 -3.52
C ARG A 306 0.65 9.78 -3.69
N GLN A 307 -0.22 10.74 -3.41
CA GLN A 307 -1.67 10.54 -3.52
C GLN A 307 -2.15 10.54 -4.97
N VAL A 308 -1.55 11.37 -5.82
CA VAL A 308 -1.78 11.29 -7.28
C VAL A 308 -1.25 9.96 -7.81
N ALA A 309 -0.07 9.52 -7.39
CA ALA A 309 0.45 8.20 -7.74
C ALA A 309 -0.49 7.07 -7.29
N ARG A 310 -1.11 7.14 -6.10
CA ARG A 310 -2.18 6.22 -5.66
C ARG A 310 -3.38 6.23 -6.58
N THR A 311 -3.84 7.41 -6.99
CA THR A 311 -4.96 7.56 -7.93
C THR A 311 -4.65 6.96 -9.30
N VAL A 312 -3.50 7.27 -9.88
CA VAL A 312 -3.08 6.74 -11.19
C VAL A 312 -2.90 5.22 -11.12
N HIS A 313 -2.25 4.72 -10.06
CA HIS A 313 -2.06 3.28 -9.87
C HIS A 313 -3.40 2.53 -9.74
N PHE A 314 -4.37 3.12 -9.03
CA PHE A 314 -5.73 2.57 -8.97
C PHE A 314 -6.43 2.61 -10.34
N ALA A 315 -6.27 3.68 -11.13
CA ALA A 315 -6.80 3.73 -12.49
C ALA A 315 -6.19 2.63 -13.39
N ILE A 316 -4.90 2.32 -13.22
CA ILE A 316 -4.24 1.21 -13.91
C ILE A 316 -4.82 -0.13 -13.47
N LEU A 317 -5.08 -0.32 -12.17
CA LEU A 317 -5.78 -1.50 -11.68
C LEU A 317 -7.14 -1.67 -12.38
N LEU A 318 -7.93 -0.60 -12.49
CA LEU A 318 -9.21 -0.63 -13.21
C LEU A 318 -9.03 -0.98 -14.70
N TRP A 319 -8.02 -0.39 -15.37
CA TRP A 319 -7.67 -0.76 -16.75
C TRP A 319 -7.33 -2.24 -16.87
N MET A 320 -6.49 -2.77 -15.98
CA MET A 320 -6.08 -4.18 -16.02
C MET A 320 -7.26 -5.12 -15.79
N ILE A 321 -8.15 -4.82 -14.86
CA ILE A 321 -9.37 -5.60 -14.63
C ILE A 321 -10.26 -5.57 -15.87
N LEU A 322 -10.51 -4.38 -16.44
CA LEU A 322 -11.33 -4.21 -17.63
C LEU A 322 -10.72 -4.94 -18.83
N PHE A 323 -9.41 -4.79 -19.05
CA PHE A 323 -8.68 -5.45 -20.12
C PHE A 323 -8.77 -6.97 -19.97
N ILE A 324 -8.48 -7.54 -18.80
CA ILE A 324 -8.54 -8.99 -18.57
C ILE A 324 -9.97 -9.50 -18.80
N ALA A 325 -10.99 -8.80 -18.28
CA ALA A 325 -12.37 -9.20 -18.45
C ALA A 325 -12.79 -9.21 -19.92
N ILE A 326 -12.58 -8.10 -20.64
CA ILE A 326 -12.93 -8.00 -22.06
C ILE A 326 -12.10 -8.98 -22.87
N HIS A 327 -10.78 -9.01 -22.71
CA HIS A 327 -9.88 -9.91 -23.43
C HIS A 327 -10.31 -11.37 -23.26
N THR A 328 -10.62 -11.77 -22.03
CA THR A 328 -11.09 -13.14 -21.75
C THR A 328 -12.42 -13.39 -22.42
N VAL A 329 -13.43 -12.54 -22.24
CA VAL A 329 -14.74 -12.69 -22.92
C VAL A 329 -14.57 -12.82 -24.44
N MET A 330 -13.72 -11.99 -25.05
CA MET A 330 -13.41 -12.05 -26.49
C MET A 330 -12.86 -13.41 -26.90
N VAL A 331 -11.93 -13.99 -26.12
CA VAL A 331 -11.40 -15.33 -26.37
C VAL A 331 -12.51 -16.39 -26.43
N PHE A 332 -13.53 -16.30 -25.57
CA PHE A 332 -14.66 -17.24 -25.55
C PHE A 332 -15.59 -17.06 -26.75
N ILE A 333 -15.91 -15.82 -27.13
CA ILE A 333 -16.94 -15.55 -28.13
C ILE A 333 -16.44 -15.56 -29.58
N THR A 334 -15.13 -15.39 -29.83
CA THR A 334 -14.57 -15.36 -31.20
C THR A 334 -14.01 -16.71 -31.69
N GLY A 335 -14.18 -17.78 -30.91
CA GLY A 335 -13.69 -19.12 -31.25
C GLY A 335 -12.83 -19.73 -30.14
N LEU A 336 -13.48 -20.16 -29.05
CA LEU A 336 -12.81 -20.64 -27.84
C LEU A 336 -11.72 -21.69 -28.09
N VAL A 337 -12.01 -22.75 -28.85
CA VAL A 337 -11.06 -23.87 -29.04
C VAL A 337 -9.84 -23.42 -29.83
N GLY A 338 -10.01 -22.78 -30.99
CA GLY A 338 -8.91 -22.21 -31.77
C GLY A 338 -8.07 -21.21 -30.96
N ASN A 339 -8.70 -20.24 -30.28
CA ASN A 339 -7.98 -19.27 -29.46
C ASN A 339 -7.18 -19.93 -28.32
N LEU A 340 -7.75 -20.94 -27.65
CA LEU A 340 -7.03 -21.70 -26.62
C LEU A 340 -5.87 -22.50 -27.21
N ASN A 341 -5.99 -23.03 -28.42
CA ASN A 341 -4.87 -23.69 -29.10
C ASN A 341 -3.71 -22.72 -29.35
N HIS A 342 -4.00 -21.46 -29.70
CA HIS A 342 -2.99 -20.41 -29.87
C HIS A 342 -2.29 -20.11 -28.54
N ILE A 343 -3.06 -19.89 -27.47
CA ILE A 343 -2.57 -19.46 -26.16
C ILE A 343 -1.84 -20.60 -25.43
N VAL A 344 -2.42 -21.80 -25.43
CA VAL A 344 -1.96 -22.92 -24.60
C VAL A 344 -0.94 -23.78 -25.32
N LEU A 345 -1.17 -24.13 -26.60
CA LEU A 345 -0.29 -25.02 -27.35
C LEU A 345 0.64 -24.28 -28.31
N GLY A 346 0.29 -23.05 -28.70
CA GLY A 346 1.07 -22.26 -29.66
C GLY A 346 0.84 -22.70 -31.10
N THR A 347 -0.25 -23.42 -31.37
CA THR A 347 -0.57 -24.04 -32.65
C THR A 347 -1.91 -23.55 -33.18
N ASN A 348 -2.08 -23.45 -34.49
CA ASN A 348 -3.37 -23.15 -35.11
C ASN A 348 -4.11 -24.45 -35.47
N THR A 349 -4.63 -25.14 -34.45
CA THR A 349 -5.41 -26.37 -34.62
C THR A 349 -6.71 -26.27 -33.83
N GLU A 350 -7.62 -27.20 -34.02
CA GLU A 350 -8.89 -27.31 -33.27
C GLU A 350 -8.83 -28.44 -32.22
N SER A 351 -7.65 -28.65 -31.61
CA SER A 351 -7.49 -29.69 -30.60
C SER A 351 -8.18 -29.31 -29.28
N TYR A 352 -9.05 -30.18 -28.77
CA TYR A 352 -9.65 -30.02 -27.44
C TYR A 352 -8.64 -30.19 -26.29
N TRP A 353 -7.41 -30.63 -26.57
CA TRP A 353 -6.40 -30.79 -25.53
C TRP A 353 -5.95 -29.45 -24.93
N ALA A 354 -5.96 -28.38 -25.73
CA ALA A 354 -5.74 -27.03 -25.24
C ALA A 354 -6.79 -26.62 -24.20
N LEU A 355 -8.06 -26.97 -24.42
CA LEU A 355 -9.16 -26.73 -23.48
C LEU A 355 -8.96 -27.53 -22.18
N ALA A 356 -8.58 -28.81 -22.27
CA ALA A 356 -8.34 -29.62 -21.08
C ALA A 356 -7.22 -29.03 -20.21
N VAL A 357 -6.08 -28.65 -20.82
CA VAL A 357 -4.96 -28.01 -20.10
C VAL A 357 -5.38 -26.67 -19.51
N TYR A 358 -6.14 -25.86 -20.25
CA TYR A 358 -6.71 -24.60 -19.75
C TYR A 358 -7.59 -24.83 -18.51
N LEU A 359 -8.50 -25.80 -18.54
CA LEU A 359 -9.39 -26.09 -17.41
C LEU A 359 -8.61 -26.53 -16.16
N VAL A 360 -7.57 -27.35 -16.32
CA VAL A 360 -6.68 -27.73 -15.20
C VAL A 360 -5.95 -26.52 -14.64
N ALA A 361 -5.40 -25.67 -15.51
CA ALA A 361 -4.73 -24.44 -15.08
C ALA A 361 -5.68 -23.49 -14.36
N MET A 362 -6.91 -23.30 -14.87
CA MET A 362 -7.92 -22.46 -14.22
C MET A 362 -8.36 -23.05 -12.88
N ALA A 363 -8.54 -24.36 -12.77
CA ALA A 363 -8.84 -25.02 -11.50
C ALA A 363 -7.73 -24.76 -10.47
N ALA A 364 -6.46 -24.85 -10.88
CA ALA A 364 -5.33 -24.52 -10.01
C ALA A 364 -5.35 -23.04 -9.58
N ILE A 365 -5.62 -22.11 -10.49
CA ILE A 365 -5.75 -20.67 -10.16
C ILE A 365 -6.90 -20.42 -9.19
N VAL A 366 -8.06 -21.05 -9.39
CA VAL A 366 -9.21 -20.93 -8.48
C VAL A 366 -8.87 -21.48 -7.10
N VAL A 367 -8.18 -22.63 -7.02
CA VAL A 367 -7.70 -23.18 -5.75
C VAL A 367 -6.75 -22.19 -5.07
N LEU A 368 -5.74 -21.68 -5.79
CA LEU A 368 -4.82 -20.66 -5.26
C LEU A 368 -5.57 -19.42 -4.77
N TRP A 369 -6.58 -18.95 -5.51
CA TRP A 369 -7.43 -17.82 -5.12
C TRP A 369 -8.13 -18.09 -3.79
N LEU A 370 -8.79 -19.24 -3.66
CA LEU A 370 -9.62 -19.57 -2.50
C LEU A 370 -8.78 -19.88 -1.24
N ILE A 371 -7.62 -20.53 -1.38
CA ILE A 371 -6.80 -20.93 -0.21
C ILE A 371 -5.98 -19.78 0.37
N ALA A 372 -5.69 -18.73 -0.40
CA ALA A 372 -4.71 -17.73 0.00
C ALA A 372 -5.11 -16.94 1.25
N SER A 373 -6.39 -16.57 1.40
CA SER A 373 -6.87 -15.87 2.59
C SER A 373 -6.88 -16.78 3.83
N PRO A 374 -7.46 -18.00 3.80
CA PRO A 374 -7.34 -18.97 4.89
C PRO A 374 -5.89 -19.26 5.29
N LEU A 375 -4.99 -19.42 4.33
CA LEU A 375 -3.57 -19.66 4.58
C LEU A 375 -2.90 -18.45 5.25
N THR A 376 -3.23 -17.24 4.81
CA THR A 376 -2.70 -16.00 5.41
C THR A 376 -3.16 -15.83 6.86
N ILE A 377 -4.43 -16.15 7.16
CA ILE A 377 -4.99 -16.09 8.52
C ILE A 377 -4.37 -17.17 9.42
N ARG A 378 -4.21 -18.39 8.89
CA ARG A 378 -3.69 -19.53 9.65
C ARG A 378 -2.18 -19.49 9.82
N TYR A 379 -1.44 -18.89 8.91
CA TYR A 379 0.03 -18.88 8.93
C TYR A 379 0.60 -17.48 8.65
N PRO A 380 0.22 -16.44 9.41
CA PRO A 380 0.64 -15.06 9.17
C PRO A 380 2.15 -14.88 9.30
N GLY A 381 2.78 -15.58 10.24
CA GLY A 381 4.23 -15.56 10.41
C GLY A 381 5.00 -16.13 9.22
N VAL A 382 4.45 -17.14 8.55
CA VAL A 382 5.04 -17.67 7.31
C VAL A 382 4.99 -16.60 6.22
N VAL A 383 3.85 -15.91 6.06
CA VAL A 383 3.71 -14.81 5.10
C VAL A 383 4.72 -13.69 5.39
N GLN A 384 4.87 -13.30 6.66
CA GLN A 384 5.83 -12.28 7.08
C GLN A 384 7.28 -12.69 6.79
N VAL A 385 7.67 -13.91 7.15
CA VAL A 385 9.05 -14.42 6.96
C VAL A 385 9.38 -14.58 5.49
N VAL A 386 8.50 -15.19 4.70
CA VAL A 386 8.69 -15.37 3.25
C VAL A 386 8.70 -14.01 2.55
N GLY A 387 7.78 -13.10 2.89
CA GLY A 387 7.77 -11.75 2.35
C GLY A 387 9.06 -10.99 2.67
N ARG A 388 9.55 -11.08 3.91
CA ARG A 388 10.82 -10.49 4.33
C ARG A 388 12.00 -11.05 3.56
N TRP A 389 12.04 -12.36 3.32
CA TRP A 389 13.09 -12.98 2.51
C TRP A 389 13.03 -12.51 1.05
N LEU A 390 11.83 -12.48 0.44
CA LEU A 390 11.63 -12.08 -0.95
C LEU A 390 12.02 -10.62 -1.22
N VAL A 391 11.54 -9.67 -0.39
CA VAL A 391 11.67 -8.23 -0.68
C VAL A 391 12.46 -7.43 0.35
N GLY A 392 12.86 -8.03 1.47
CA GLY A 392 13.54 -7.31 2.55
C GLY A 392 14.92 -6.79 2.15
N TRP A 393 15.65 -7.51 1.30
CA TRP A 393 16.94 -7.06 0.77
C TRP A 393 16.78 -5.82 -0.14
N LEU A 394 15.72 -5.77 -0.95
CA LEU A 394 15.41 -4.63 -1.80
C LEU A 394 15.01 -3.41 -0.97
N LYS A 395 14.20 -3.61 0.07
CA LYS A 395 13.88 -2.55 1.05
C LYS A 395 15.14 -2.03 1.74
N ALA A 396 16.05 -2.92 2.14
CA ALA A 396 17.31 -2.53 2.77
C ALA A 396 18.20 -1.69 1.85
N PHE A 397 18.20 -1.97 0.54
CA PHE A 397 18.90 -1.13 -0.43
C PHE A 397 18.31 0.29 -0.50
N MET A 398 17.00 0.44 -0.34
CA MET A 398 16.32 1.74 -0.36
C MET A 398 16.59 2.60 0.88
N GLU A 399 16.98 2.01 2.02
CA GLU A 399 17.33 2.73 3.25
C GLU A 399 18.57 3.62 3.12
N TRP A 400 19.42 3.41 2.12
CA TRP A 400 20.65 4.20 1.94
C TRP A 400 20.38 5.64 1.49
N ALA A 401 19.21 5.89 0.89
CA ALA A 401 18.83 7.22 0.45
C ALA A 401 18.42 8.07 1.66
N SER A 402 19.09 9.20 1.89
CA SER A 402 18.64 10.17 2.90
C SER A 402 17.49 11.02 2.35
N PRO A 403 16.38 11.15 3.08
CA PRO A 403 15.29 12.06 2.73
C PRO A 403 15.80 13.50 2.70
N LYS A 404 15.30 14.31 1.76
CA LYS A 404 15.54 15.75 1.76
C LYS A 404 14.30 16.44 2.32
N ALA A 405 14.39 16.98 3.53
CA ALA A 405 13.31 17.77 4.12
C ALA A 405 13.17 19.11 3.37
N THR A 406 12.31 19.15 2.36
CA THR A 406 12.07 20.34 1.53
C THR A 406 10.59 20.66 1.50
N HIS A 407 10.08 21.24 2.58
CA HIS A 407 8.75 21.82 2.62
C HIS A 407 8.79 23.21 3.25
N THR A 408 7.81 24.02 2.88
CA THR A 408 7.60 25.37 3.39
C THR A 408 6.32 25.42 4.21
N GLU A 409 6.08 26.51 4.93
CA GLU A 409 4.85 26.66 5.71
C GLU A 409 3.57 26.62 4.84
N LYS A 410 3.68 26.97 3.56
CA LYS A 410 2.58 26.88 2.59
C LYS A 410 2.17 25.44 2.27
N ASP A 411 3.06 24.49 2.50
CA ASP A 411 2.83 23.07 2.24
C ASP A 411 2.16 22.36 3.43
N ILE A 412 2.08 23.01 4.60
CA ILE A 412 1.49 22.43 5.82
C ILE A 412 0.06 22.01 5.53
N SER A 413 -0.24 20.76 5.86
CA SER A 413 -1.55 20.17 5.58
C SER A 413 -2.60 20.74 6.54
N PRO A 414 -3.78 21.16 6.05
CA PRO A 414 -4.86 21.66 6.90
C PRO A 414 -5.37 20.64 7.92
N TYR A 415 -5.18 19.35 7.63
CA TYR A 415 -5.57 18.25 8.49
C TYR A 415 -4.42 17.23 8.53
N PHE A 416 -4.04 16.79 9.73
CA PHE A 416 -3.00 15.80 9.93
C PHE A 416 -3.60 14.60 10.64
N TRP A 417 -3.74 13.47 9.93
CA TRP A 417 -4.43 12.31 10.45
C TRP A 417 -3.75 11.77 11.71
N PRO A 418 -4.49 11.59 12.82
CA PRO A 418 -3.95 10.93 13.99
C PRO A 418 -3.97 9.41 13.82
N ASN A 419 -3.02 8.75 14.47
CA ASN A 419 -2.97 7.29 14.53
C ASN A 419 -2.46 6.83 15.90
N GLY A 420 -2.68 5.57 16.25
CA GLY A 420 -2.31 5.00 17.54
C GLY A 420 -3.34 5.25 18.63
N ARG A 421 -3.28 4.46 19.70
CA ARG A 421 -4.17 4.53 20.85
C ARG A 421 -3.67 5.57 21.83
N ILE A 422 -4.53 6.48 22.28
CA ILE A 422 -4.15 7.50 23.27
C ILE A 422 -3.93 6.81 24.63
N PRO A 423 -2.87 7.17 25.39
CA PRO A 423 -2.66 6.66 26.74
C PRO A 423 -3.88 6.98 27.62
N THR A 424 -4.34 5.99 28.37
CA THR A 424 -5.47 6.16 29.31
C THR A 424 -5.09 5.84 30.75
N SER A 425 -3.79 5.61 31.00
CA SER A 425 -3.28 5.23 32.32
C SER A 425 -3.42 6.37 33.32
N GLN A 426 -3.63 6.02 34.59
CA GLN A 426 -3.66 6.99 35.68
C GLN A 426 -2.34 7.79 35.75
N HIS A 427 -1.21 7.14 35.47
CA HIS A 427 0.09 7.79 35.42
C HIS A 427 0.14 8.89 34.35
N TYR A 428 -0.27 8.61 33.12
CA TYR A 428 -0.30 9.63 32.06
C TYR A 428 -1.23 10.80 32.41
N ASN A 429 -2.43 10.51 32.93
CA ASN A 429 -3.37 11.55 33.35
C ASN A 429 -2.82 12.43 34.48
N TYR A 430 -2.08 11.83 35.43
CA TYR A 430 -1.38 12.58 36.48
C TYR A 430 -0.32 13.51 35.87
N LEU A 431 0.54 13.01 34.98
CA LEU A 431 1.58 13.81 34.32
C LEU A 431 0.97 14.98 33.55
N LEU A 432 -0.09 14.73 32.78
CA LEU A 432 -0.86 15.75 32.07
C LEU A 432 -1.41 16.81 33.05
N SER A 433 -1.99 16.41 34.18
CA SER A 433 -2.56 17.33 35.18
C SER A 433 -1.52 18.25 35.84
N THR A 434 -0.25 17.83 35.86
CA THR A 434 0.88 18.64 36.36
C THR A 434 1.52 19.49 35.27
N ASN A 435 0.92 19.57 34.07
CA ASN A 435 1.50 20.19 32.89
C ASN A 435 2.93 19.68 32.63
N TRP A 436 3.11 18.36 32.73
CA TRP A 436 4.37 17.65 32.49
C TRP A 436 5.52 17.99 33.44
N ALA A 437 5.27 18.72 34.54
CA ALA A 437 6.31 19.05 35.53
C ALA A 437 6.94 17.82 36.17
N GLU A 438 6.15 16.75 36.34
CA GLU A 438 6.57 15.47 36.91
C GLU A 438 7.00 14.45 35.85
N TRP A 439 6.95 14.80 34.55
CA TRP A 439 7.40 13.92 33.48
C TRP A 439 8.93 14.02 33.33
N ALA A 440 9.57 12.88 33.16
CA ALA A 440 10.99 12.79 32.86
C ALA A 440 11.27 11.67 31.86
N LEU A 441 12.17 11.94 30.91
CA LEU A 441 12.63 11.00 29.90
C LEU A 441 13.81 10.19 30.44
N ARG A 442 13.61 8.89 30.62
CA ARG A 442 14.70 7.95 30.94
C ARG A 442 15.44 7.55 29.66
N ILE A 443 16.77 7.67 29.64
CA ILE A 443 17.63 7.25 28.53
C ILE A 443 18.76 6.36 29.07
N GLU A 444 18.72 5.07 28.75
CA GLU A 444 19.61 4.06 29.32
C GLU A 444 20.01 2.94 28.32
N GLY A 445 20.53 1.83 28.83
CA GLY A 445 21.02 0.70 28.05
C GLY A 445 22.51 0.80 27.74
N LEU A 446 22.89 0.52 26.48
CA LEU A 446 24.26 0.54 25.98
C LEU A 446 24.78 1.97 25.72
N VAL A 447 24.91 2.75 26.80
CA VAL A 447 25.39 4.14 26.81
C VAL A 447 26.42 4.35 27.92
N GLU A 448 27.39 5.25 27.71
CA GLU A 448 28.38 5.61 28.74
C GLU A 448 27.79 6.55 29.81
N ASN A 449 26.81 7.38 29.43
CA ASN A 449 26.20 8.39 30.29
C ASN A 449 24.67 8.23 30.28
N PRO A 450 24.10 7.28 31.05
CA PRO A 450 22.66 7.17 31.20
C PRO A 450 22.11 8.40 31.93
N VAL A 451 20.99 8.93 31.46
CA VAL A 451 20.38 10.17 31.98
C VAL A 451 18.89 10.03 32.20
N THR A 452 18.35 10.85 33.09
CA THR A 452 16.92 11.11 33.23
C THR A 452 16.71 12.61 33.09
N LEU A 453 16.03 13.06 32.05
CA LEU A 453 15.84 14.47 31.72
C LEU A 453 14.40 14.88 32.00
N SER A 454 14.18 15.85 32.88
CA SER A 454 12.88 16.48 33.09
C SER A 454 12.37 17.18 31.83
N TYR A 455 11.07 17.47 31.77
CA TYR A 455 10.50 18.22 30.65
C TYR A 455 11.20 19.58 30.42
N ASN A 456 11.48 20.32 31.49
CA ASN A 456 12.17 21.60 31.40
C ASN A 456 13.61 21.47 30.89
N GLU A 457 14.32 20.40 31.25
CA GLU A 457 15.67 20.14 30.72
C GLU A 457 15.63 19.82 29.23
N ILE A 458 14.63 19.05 28.76
CA ILE A 458 14.43 18.82 27.32
C ILE A 458 14.15 20.14 26.58
N LEU A 459 13.31 21.01 27.12
CA LEU A 459 13.01 22.32 26.53
C LEU A 459 14.23 23.28 26.52
N ALA A 460 15.17 23.09 27.44
CA ALA A 460 16.39 23.89 27.54
C ALA A 460 17.49 23.45 26.54
N LEU A 461 17.36 22.27 25.92
CA LEU A 461 18.28 21.82 24.88
C LEU A 461 18.11 22.64 23.58
N PRO A 462 19.11 22.67 22.69
CA PRO A 462 19.03 23.43 21.44
C PRO A 462 17.82 23.02 20.60
N LYS A 463 16.89 23.95 20.40
CA LYS A 463 15.70 23.74 19.56
C LYS A 463 16.09 23.66 18.09
N HIS A 464 15.57 22.65 17.41
CA HIS A 464 15.61 22.50 15.96
C HIS A 464 14.19 22.44 15.40
N GLU A 465 14.00 23.04 14.22
CA GLU A 465 12.73 23.02 13.51
C GLU A 465 12.89 22.40 12.13
N GLN A 466 11.92 21.60 11.71
CA GLN A 466 11.83 21.06 10.36
C GLN A 466 10.38 21.02 9.86
N ILE A 467 10.18 21.18 8.55
CA ILE A 467 8.89 20.96 7.91
C ILE A 467 9.01 19.72 7.03
N THR A 468 8.29 18.68 7.39
CA THR A 468 8.46 17.34 6.80
C THR A 468 7.12 16.71 6.47
N GLN A 469 7.12 15.87 5.44
CA GLN A 469 5.95 15.07 5.09
C GLN A 469 5.98 13.73 5.82
N HIS A 470 4.92 13.48 6.57
CA HIS A 470 4.62 12.20 7.15
C HIS A 470 4.05 11.25 6.09
N TYR A 471 4.59 10.04 6.07
CA TYR A 471 4.10 8.95 5.23
C TYR A 471 3.55 7.86 6.13
N CYS A 472 2.23 7.63 6.10
CA CYS A 472 1.64 6.53 6.84
C CYS A 472 1.65 5.24 6.01
N ILE A 473 1.79 4.10 6.70
CA ILE A 473 1.70 2.76 6.11
C ILE A 473 0.34 2.52 5.45
N GLN A 474 -0.74 3.06 6.03
CA GLN A 474 -2.13 2.93 5.58
C GLN A 474 -2.43 3.67 4.27
N GLY A 475 -1.55 4.58 3.84
CA GLY A 475 -1.63 5.23 2.54
C GLY A 475 -1.94 6.73 2.57
N TRP A 476 -2.27 7.31 3.72
CA TRP A 476 -2.36 8.76 3.86
C TRP A 476 -0.98 9.42 4.04
N SER A 477 -0.92 10.71 3.73
CA SER A 477 0.25 11.56 3.93
C SER A 477 -0.20 12.94 4.47
N GLY A 478 0.69 13.62 5.18
CA GLY A 478 0.43 14.96 5.70
C GLY A 478 1.73 15.69 6.00
N VAL A 479 1.76 17.01 5.82
CA VAL A 479 2.92 17.86 6.08
C VAL A 479 2.69 18.66 7.35
N ALA A 480 3.69 18.72 8.22
CA ALA A 480 3.65 19.50 9.44
C ALA A 480 5.03 20.09 9.75
N LYS A 481 5.05 21.19 10.49
CA LYS A 481 6.26 21.75 11.10
C LYS A 481 6.45 21.11 12.48
N TRP A 482 7.66 20.66 12.78
CA TRP A 482 8.01 20.02 14.05
C TRP A 482 9.12 20.81 14.72
N GLY A 483 8.97 21.07 16.02
CA GLY A 483 9.98 21.72 16.86
C GLY A 483 10.40 20.78 17.99
N GLY A 484 11.71 20.66 18.23
CA GLY A 484 12.22 19.71 19.20
C GLY A 484 13.74 19.70 19.35
N VAL A 485 14.25 18.72 20.11
CA VAL A 485 15.68 18.46 20.24
C VAL A 485 16.11 17.39 19.22
N ARG A 486 17.24 17.58 18.53
CA ARG A 486 17.71 16.57 17.57
C ARG A 486 18.21 15.33 18.30
N MET A 487 17.96 14.16 17.71
CA MET A 487 18.51 12.92 18.26
C MET A 487 20.05 12.92 18.24
N SER A 488 20.70 13.65 17.33
CA SER A 488 22.17 13.83 17.36
C SER A 488 22.65 14.47 18.66
N ASP A 489 21.93 15.47 19.18
CA ASP A 489 22.30 16.18 20.39
C ASP A 489 22.11 15.26 21.62
N ILE A 490 21.07 14.42 21.61
CA ILE A 490 20.86 13.36 22.61
C ILE A 490 21.98 12.32 22.58
N LEU A 491 22.40 11.86 21.40
CA LEU A 491 23.50 10.90 21.25
C LEU A 491 24.82 11.44 21.83
N ASP A 492 25.07 12.74 21.65
CA ASP A 492 26.30 13.36 22.15
C ASP A 492 26.29 13.52 23.69
N ILE A 493 25.09 13.65 24.29
CA ILE A 493 24.89 13.62 25.76
C ILE A 493 25.13 12.22 26.32
N VAL A 494 24.47 11.20 25.77
CA VAL A 494 24.47 9.85 26.37
C VAL A 494 25.66 8.99 25.97
N ARG A 495 26.30 9.29 24.84
CA ARG A 495 27.47 8.59 24.30
C ARG A 495 27.27 7.07 24.21
N PRO A 496 26.50 6.58 23.22
CA PRO A 496 26.30 5.14 23.02
C PRO A 496 27.61 4.39 22.82
N VAL A 497 27.74 3.21 23.43
CA VAL A 497 28.94 2.38 23.28
C VAL A 497 28.98 1.73 21.88
N PRO A 498 30.15 1.32 21.36
CA PRO A 498 30.27 0.77 19.99
C PRO A 498 29.44 -0.49 19.69
N SER A 499 29.00 -1.23 20.70
CA SER A 499 28.12 -2.40 20.54
C SER A 499 26.64 -2.03 20.37
N ALA A 500 26.21 -0.80 20.67
CA ALA A 500 24.85 -0.35 20.45
C ALA A 500 24.53 -0.31 18.94
N ARG A 501 23.44 -0.96 18.53
CA ARG A 501 23.00 -1.04 17.11
C ARG A 501 21.58 -0.53 16.90
N TRP A 502 20.77 -0.59 17.94
CA TRP A 502 19.36 -0.21 17.89
C TRP A 502 19.03 0.76 19.03
N VAL A 503 18.05 1.61 18.77
CA VAL A 503 17.46 2.53 19.75
C VAL A 503 15.98 2.22 19.83
N VAL A 504 15.53 1.91 21.04
CA VAL A 504 14.17 1.50 21.35
C VAL A 504 13.46 2.68 21.99
N PHE A 505 12.25 2.97 21.52
CA PHE A 505 11.40 4.01 22.09
C PHE A 505 10.17 3.35 22.71
N TYR A 506 9.98 3.58 24.00
CA TYR A 506 8.83 3.07 24.77
C TYR A 506 7.79 4.18 24.91
N SER A 507 6.52 3.84 24.71
CA SER A 507 5.39 4.76 24.84
C SER A 507 4.65 4.53 26.16
N MET A 508 4.07 5.60 26.71
CA MET A 508 3.07 5.49 27.77
C MET A 508 1.74 4.91 27.26
N ALA A 509 1.52 4.85 25.94
CA ALA A 509 0.36 4.21 25.34
C ALA A 509 0.50 2.69 25.28
N ASP A 510 -0.62 1.98 25.34
CA ASP A 510 -0.65 0.52 25.16
C ASP A 510 -0.59 0.17 23.67
N ALA A 511 0.01 -0.99 23.37
CA ALA A 511 0.20 -1.48 22.01
C ALA A 511 -1.12 -1.79 21.28
N GLY A 512 -2.10 -2.28 22.03
CA GLY A 512 -3.44 -2.62 21.54
C GLY A 512 -4.47 -2.63 22.66
N ALA A 513 -5.66 -3.16 22.40
CA ALA A 513 -6.73 -3.26 23.38
C ALA A 513 -6.48 -4.34 24.43
N ASP A 514 -5.80 -5.42 24.05
CA ASP A 514 -5.40 -6.49 24.96
C ASP A 514 -4.31 -5.95 25.90
N PRO A 515 -4.57 -5.82 27.22
CA PRO A 515 -3.58 -5.34 28.18
C PRO A 515 -2.31 -6.19 28.20
N ARG A 516 -2.39 -7.45 27.74
CA ARG A 516 -1.24 -8.36 27.67
C ARG A 516 -0.24 -7.97 26.59
N GLU A 517 -0.62 -7.17 25.58
CA GLU A 517 0.31 -6.72 24.54
C GLU A 517 1.36 -5.71 25.05
N GLY A 518 1.16 -5.17 26.26
CA GLY A 518 2.08 -4.24 26.93
C GLY A 518 2.07 -2.84 26.32
N ARG A 519 3.12 -2.08 26.62
CA ARG A 519 3.33 -0.74 26.06
C ARG A 519 3.66 -0.79 24.57
N TYR A 520 3.21 0.25 23.86
CA TYR A 520 3.62 0.47 22.49
C TYR A 520 5.12 0.77 22.43
N TYR A 521 5.84 0.11 21.55
CA TYR A 521 7.26 0.36 21.33
C TYR A 521 7.65 0.17 19.87
N ASP A 522 8.78 0.77 19.49
CA ASP A 522 9.37 0.57 18.18
C ASP A 522 10.90 0.74 18.24
N CYS A 523 11.61 -0.05 17.44
CA CYS A 523 13.06 -0.04 17.35
C CYS A 523 13.54 0.59 16.04
N HIS A 524 14.56 1.46 16.16
CA HIS A 524 15.22 2.13 15.05
C HIS A 524 16.70 1.78 15.02
N LYS A 525 17.28 1.75 13.82
CA LYS A 525 18.73 1.66 13.66
C LYS A 525 19.40 2.88 14.28
N ILE A 526 20.48 2.66 15.03
CA ILE A 526 21.21 3.76 15.69
C ILE A 526 21.75 4.78 14.68
N GLU A 527 22.09 4.35 13.46
CA GLU A 527 22.56 5.24 12.40
C GLU A 527 21.50 6.25 11.95
N HIS A 528 20.20 5.93 12.12
CA HIS A 528 19.12 6.86 11.79
C HIS A 528 19.04 8.02 12.79
N MET A 529 19.49 7.82 14.02
CA MET A 529 19.41 8.83 15.08
C MET A 529 20.35 10.03 14.83
N ARG A 530 21.38 9.87 13.99
CA ARG A 530 22.25 10.98 13.56
C ARG A 530 21.74 11.73 12.32
N ALA A 531 20.62 11.31 11.73
CA ALA A 531 20.05 12.02 10.59
C ALA A 531 19.60 13.43 11.01
N SER A 532 19.85 14.43 10.17
CA SER A 532 19.44 15.82 10.45
C SER A 532 17.92 15.99 10.58
N THR A 533 17.14 15.02 10.08
CA THR A 533 15.68 15.01 10.14
C THR A 533 15.13 14.12 11.26
N CYS A 534 15.99 13.64 12.17
CA CYS A 534 15.62 12.83 13.33
C CYS A 534 15.63 13.68 14.61
N LEU A 535 14.48 13.87 15.24
CA LEU A 535 14.32 14.68 16.45
C LEU A 535 13.25 14.13 17.40
N LEU A 536 13.35 14.54 18.65
CA LEU A 536 12.30 14.40 19.66
C LEU A 536 11.49 15.70 19.68
N ALA A 537 10.29 15.67 19.09
CA ALA A 537 9.42 16.83 18.97
C ALA A 537 8.61 17.01 20.25
N TYR A 538 8.55 18.26 20.73
CA TYR A 538 7.62 18.73 21.76
C TYR A 538 6.69 19.84 21.21
N GLU A 539 6.89 20.27 19.97
CA GLU A 539 6.02 21.21 19.25
C GLU A 539 5.58 20.68 17.87
N MET A 540 4.38 21.08 17.46
CA MET A 540 3.84 20.88 16.11
C MET A 540 3.17 22.17 15.62
N ASN A 541 3.53 22.61 14.41
CA ASN A 541 3.02 23.82 13.77
C ASN A 541 3.16 25.10 14.62
N GLY A 542 4.23 25.20 15.41
CA GLY A 542 4.55 26.36 16.25
C GLY A 542 3.90 26.33 17.63
N GLU A 543 3.05 25.35 17.91
CA GLU A 543 2.37 25.17 19.19
C GLU A 543 2.93 23.95 19.94
N PRO A 544 2.83 23.91 21.28
CA PRO A 544 3.12 22.69 22.04
C PRO A 544 2.30 21.50 21.51
N LEU A 545 2.87 20.30 21.57
CA LEU A 545 2.13 19.10 21.21
C LEU A 545 0.86 18.96 22.04
N ASN A 546 -0.23 18.60 21.38
CA ASN A 546 -1.44 18.15 22.03
C ASN A 546 -1.39 16.63 22.31
N GLU A 547 -2.35 16.15 23.10
CA GLU A 547 -2.45 14.73 23.45
C GLU A 547 -2.59 13.84 22.22
N THR A 548 -3.39 14.24 21.23
CA THR A 548 -3.60 13.49 19.97
C THR A 548 -2.30 13.19 19.22
N HIS A 549 -1.39 14.16 19.17
CA HIS A 549 -0.15 14.08 18.40
C HIS A 549 1.08 13.68 19.20
N GLY A 550 0.92 13.37 20.50
CA GLY A 550 1.93 12.66 21.28
C GLY A 550 2.58 13.46 22.40
N ALA A 551 1.88 14.43 23.01
CA ALA A 551 2.39 15.18 24.16
C ALA A 551 2.87 14.26 25.31
N PRO A 552 3.91 14.64 26.08
CA PRO A 552 4.72 15.85 25.90
C PRO A 552 5.78 15.71 24.80
N LEU A 553 6.10 14.48 24.38
CA LEU A 553 7.24 14.21 23.50
C LEU A 553 6.95 13.05 22.54
N ARG A 554 7.32 13.24 21.26
CA ARG A 554 7.27 12.19 20.23
C ARG A 554 8.55 12.10 19.42
N LEU A 555 8.78 10.96 18.79
CA LEU A 555 9.80 10.79 17.77
C LEU A 555 9.31 11.33 16.43
N ARG A 556 10.19 12.02 15.72
CA ARG A 556 10.15 12.27 14.28
C ARG A 556 11.43 11.70 13.69
N ASN A 557 11.31 10.66 12.86
CA ASN A 557 12.44 10.09 12.13
C ASN A 557 12.02 9.92 10.67
N GLU A 558 12.40 10.87 9.82
CA GLU A 558 11.96 10.87 8.42
C GLU A 558 12.69 9.85 7.54
N ARG A 559 13.49 8.95 8.12
CA ARG A 559 13.99 7.75 7.43
C ARG A 559 13.05 6.55 7.55
N GLU A 560 12.01 6.62 8.39
CA GLU A 560 11.14 5.48 8.70
C GLU A 560 9.66 5.88 8.70
N ILE A 561 8.81 4.96 8.24
CA ILE A 561 7.37 5.19 8.06
C ILE A 561 6.65 5.52 9.37
N GLY A 562 5.46 6.14 9.26
CA GLY A 562 4.77 6.78 10.36
C GLY A 562 4.49 5.98 11.63
N PHE A 563 4.25 4.66 11.53
CA PHE A 563 4.00 3.85 12.74
C PHE A 563 5.25 3.70 13.61
N LYS A 564 6.45 3.75 13.02
CA LYS A 564 7.71 3.66 13.75
C LYS A 564 8.00 4.92 14.58
N GLN A 565 7.34 6.03 14.26
CA GLN A 565 7.56 7.32 14.90
C GLN A 565 6.75 7.44 16.20
N VAL A 566 7.25 6.80 17.27
CA VAL A 566 6.60 6.64 18.59
C VAL A 566 6.12 7.97 19.16
N LYS A 567 4.93 7.95 19.77
CA LYS A 567 4.29 9.08 20.46
C LYS A 567 4.24 8.82 21.97
N TRP A 568 4.04 9.87 22.77
CA TRP A 568 3.91 9.78 24.23
C TRP A 568 5.11 9.04 24.84
N ILE A 569 6.32 9.46 24.48
CA ILE A 569 7.55 8.74 24.85
C ILE A 569 7.72 8.74 26.37
N GLU A 570 7.93 7.54 26.90
CA GLU A 570 8.24 7.27 28.31
C GLU A 570 9.75 7.10 28.51
N ALA A 571 10.40 6.31 27.65
CA ALA A 571 11.81 5.98 27.78
C ALA A 571 12.48 5.66 26.43
N ILE A 572 13.82 5.74 26.44
CA ILE A 572 14.69 5.38 25.33
C ILE A 572 15.75 4.40 25.83
N GLU A 573 15.97 3.32 25.09
CA GLU A 573 16.99 2.31 25.43
C GLU A 573 17.89 2.00 24.22
N PHE A 574 19.20 1.98 24.45
CA PHE A 574 20.18 1.55 23.46
C PHE A 574 20.49 0.07 23.63
N VAL A 575 20.32 -0.72 22.56
CA VAL A 575 20.51 -2.18 22.61
C VAL A 575 21.34 -2.68 21.44
N GLU A 576 22.00 -3.83 21.63
CA GLU A 576 22.74 -4.51 20.55
C GLU A 576 21.78 -5.20 19.57
N SER A 577 20.68 -5.74 20.07
CA SER A 577 19.66 -6.43 19.28
C SER A 577 18.30 -6.32 19.96
N PHE A 578 17.24 -6.04 19.20
CA PHE A 578 15.86 -6.05 19.70
C PHE A 578 15.25 -7.46 19.78
N ALA A 579 15.97 -8.52 19.39
CA ALA A 579 15.41 -9.88 19.37
C ALA A 579 14.90 -10.34 20.74
N HIS A 580 15.40 -9.73 21.81
CA HIS A 580 15.00 -10.02 23.17
C HIS A 580 13.82 -9.16 23.68
N LEU A 581 13.28 -8.23 22.88
CA LEU A 581 12.21 -7.31 23.27
C LEU A 581 10.88 -7.72 22.63
N GLY A 582 9.78 -7.66 23.37
CA GLY A 582 8.46 -8.07 22.91
C GLY A 582 8.48 -9.49 22.31
N LEU A 583 7.94 -9.64 21.09
CA LEU A 583 7.99 -10.89 20.31
C LEU A 583 9.18 -10.93 19.33
N GLY A 584 10.15 -10.03 19.50
CA GLY A 584 11.43 -10.02 18.80
C GLY A 584 11.34 -9.57 17.34
N GLN A 585 10.25 -8.92 16.92
CA GLN A 585 10.11 -8.37 15.56
C GLN A 585 10.43 -6.89 15.43
N GLY A 586 10.82 -6.22 16.52
CA GLY A 586 11.36 -4.85 16.49
C GLY A 586 10.34 -3.73 16.68
N GLY A 587 9.13 -4.06 17.13
CA GLY A 587 8.08 -3.08 17.46
C GLY A 587 6.71 -3.74 17.59
N SER A 588 5.76 -3.03 18.20
CA SER A 588 4.43 -3.57 18.49
C SER A 588 3.64 -3.95 17.24
N HIS A 589 3.68 -3.14 16.17
CA HIS A 589 2.97 -3.49 14.93
C HIS A 589 3.68 -4.61 14.16
N GLU A 590 5.00 -4.73 14.25
CA GLU A 590 5.76 -5.86 13.70
C GLU A 590 5.45 -7.17 14.42
N ASP A 591 5.23 -7.08 15.73
CA ASP A 591 4.91 -8.19 16.60
C ASP A 591 3.46 -8.66 16.38
N TYR A 592 2.47 -7.78 16.45
CA TYR A 592 1.05 -8.19 16.45
C TYR A 592 0.36 -8.07 15.10
N GLU A 593 0.78 -7.12 14.27
CA GLU A 593 0.16 -6.84 12.97
C GLU A 593 1.02 -7.28 11.77
N PHE A 594 2.12 -7.98 12.06
CA PHE A 594 3.03 -8.59 11.08
C PHE A 594 3.67 -7.60 10.11
N PHE A 595 3.90 -6.36 10.57
CA PHE A 595 4.64 -5.36 9.79
C PHE A 595 6.12 -5.77 9.64
N GLY A 596 6.85 -5.06 8.80
CA GLY A 596 8.30 -5.21 8.68
C GLY A 596 9.02 -4.21 9.57
N TYR A 597 10.14 -4.62 10.16
CA TYR A 597 10.98 -3.73 10.98
C TYR A 597 11.83 -2.75 10.16
N ARG A 598 11.90 -2.96 8.84
CA ARG A 598 12.62 -2.12 7.86
C ARG A 598 11.62 -1.49 6.91
N MET A 599 11.31 -0.21 7.12
CA MET A 599 10.24 0.48 6.39
C MET A 599 10.67 1.90 5.96
N PRO A 600 11.72 2.00 5.10
CA PRO A 600 12.31 3.28 4.75
C PRO A 600 11.35 4.29 4.13
N ILE A 601 11.55 5.56 4.54
CA ILE A 601 11.10 6.79 3.86
C ILE A 601 12.22 7.42 3.04
#